data_AF-A0A453HU80-F1
#
_entry.id   AF-A0A453HU80-F1
#
_cell.length_a   1.000
_cell.length_b   1.000
_cell.length_c   1.000
_cell.angle_alpha   90.00
_cell.angle_beta   90.00
_cell.angle_gamma   90.00
#
_symmetry.space_group_name_H-M   'P 1'
#
loop_
_entity.id
_entity.type
_entity.pdbx_description
1 polymer ?
#
loop_
_entity_poly.entity_id
_entity_poly.type
_entity_poly.pdbx_seq_one_letter_code
_entity_poly.pdbx_strand_id
1 'polypeptide(L)'
;MWRRPQAVLCRISPANLSPVAWAGGGASYHGSLPEGGRGKAAPLQARGMVDRFRLLARGGDGGNGCISQRRSRSDRQGRPDGGDGGTGGNVILECSRSVWDFSNLQHHTKAVRGGNGLSKKQIGTRGPDKGRPSTSWHSDSSSP
;
A
#
# COMPACT_ATOMS: atom_id res chain seq x y z
N MET A 1 7.75 10.58 -42.48
CA MET A 1 7.31 9.34 -43.18
C MET A 1 7.74 8.12 -42.39
N TRP A 2 6.86 7.52 -41.58
CA TRP A 2 7.10 6.20 -41.00
C TRP A 2 5.79 5.41 -41.09
N ARG A 3 5.87 4.24 -41.74
CA ARG A 3 4.76 3.41 -42.19
C ARG A 3 4.23 2.56 -41.04
N ARG A 4 2.90 2.44 -40.96
CA ARG A 4 2.16 1.53 -40.06
C ARG A 4 2.27 0.10 -40.60
N PRO A 5 2.60 -0.93 -39.80
CA PRO A 5 2.36 -2.30 -40.21
C PRO A 5 0.87 -2.63 -40.09
N GLN A 6 0.32 -3.18 -41.16
CA GLN A 6 -1.06 -3.62 -41.30
C GLN A 6 -1.22 -4.95 -40.56
N ALA A 7 -2.15 -5.01 -39.61
CA ALA A 7 -2.56 -6.26 -38.99
C ALA A 7 -3.56 -6.97 -39.92
N VAL A 8 -3.19 -8.18 -40.35
CA VAL A 8 -4.00 -9.07 -41.18
C VAL A 8 -5.11 -9.66 -40.30
N LEU A 9 -6.36 -9.30 -40.59
CA LEU A 9 -7.54 -9.86 -39.94
C LEU A 9 -7.97 -11.12 -40.69
N CYS A 10 -7.65 -12.31 -40.14
CA CYS A 10 -8.14 -13.57 -40.67
C CYS A 10 -9.65 -13.70 -40.44
N ARG A 11 -10.41 -13.75 -41.54
CA ARG A 11 -11.85 -14.05 -41.57
C ARG A 11 -12.09 -15.48 -41.07
N ILE A 12 -13.00 -15.64 -40.12
CA ILE A 12 -13.57 -16.93 -39.74
C ILE A 12 -14.91 -17.06 -40.45
N SER A 13 -15.03 -18.03 -41.36
CA SER A 13 -16.29 -18.45 -41.97
C SER A 13 -16.90 -19.58 -41.14
N PRO A 14 -18.18 -19.53 -40.75
CA PRO A 14 -18.89 -20.72 -40.28
C PRO A 14 -19.73 -21.28 -41.43
N ALA A 15 -19.32 -22.43 -41.97
CA ALA A 15 -20.20 -23.35 -42.67
C ALA A 15 -20.19 -24.64 -41.83
N ASN A 16 -21.24 -24.88 -41.06
CA ASN A 16 -22.36 -25.75 -41.45
C ASN A 16 -21.88 -27.19 -41.70
N LEU A 17 -22.29 -28.11 -40.82
CA LEU A 17 -23.06 -29.31 -41.15
C LEU A 17 -23.15 -30.21 -39.90
N SER A 18 -24.38 -30.43 -39.44
CA SER A 18 -24.75 -31.59 -38.64
C SER A 18 -24.61 -32.88 -39.48
N PRO A 19 -24.52 -34.05 -38.84
CA PRO A 19 -25.75 -34.83 -38.76
C PRO A 19 -25.97 -35.54 -37.43
N VAL A 20 -27.24 -35.89 -37.24
CA VAL A 20 -27.87 -36.69 -36.20
C VAL A 20 -27.73 -38.19 -36.49
N ALA A 21 -27.97 -39.00 -35.46
CA ALA A 21 -28.20 -40.47 -35.42
C ALA A 21 -26.91 -41.32 -35.25
N TRP A 22 -26.83 -42.35 -34.40
CA TRP A 22 -27.86 -43.19 -33.77
C TRP A 22 -27.38 -43.84 -32.46
N ALA A 23 -28.35 -44.48 -31.81
CA ALA A 23 -28.30 -45.28 -30.60
C ALA A 23 -27.29 -46.45 -30.57
N GLY A 24 -26.89 -46.82 -29.35
CA GLY A 24 -26.62 -48.22 -28.99
C GLY A 24 -25.24 -48.49 -28.40
N GLY A 25 -25.21 -49.11 -27.21
CA GLY A 25 -24.06 -49.89 -26.73
C GLY A 25 -23.26 -49.21 -25.63
N GLY A 26 -23.56 -49.57 -24.38
CA GLY A 26 -22.79 -49.15 -23.22
C GLY A 26 -21.40 -49.78 -23.14
N ALA A 27 -20.51 -49.08 -22.44
CA ALA A 27 -19.45 -49.67 -21.64
C ALA A 27 -19.00 -48.60 -20.65
N SER A 28 -19.41 -48.77 -19.39
CA SER A 28 -18.94 -47.98 -18.26
C SER A 28 -17.46 -48.29 -18.02
N TYR A 29 -16.60 -47.29 -18.12
CA TYR A 29 -15.33 -47.29 -17.38
C TYR A 29 -15.55 -46.46 -16.11
N HIS A 30 -15.55 -47.13 -14.96
CA HIS A 30 -15.30 -46.47 -13.69
C HIS A 30 -13.83 -46.07 -13.67
N GLY A 31 -13.57 -44.77 -13.85
CA GLY A 31 -12.26 -44.15 -13.67
C GLY A 31 -12.49 -42.75 -13.13
N SER A 32 -12.36 -42.62 -11.82
CA SER A 32 -12.52 -41.40 -11.02
C SER A 32 -11.73 -40.22 -11.61
N LEU A 33 -12.44 -39.18 -12.07
CA LEU A 33 -11.84 -37.86 -12.26
C LEU A 33 -11.38 -37.35 -10.89
N PRO A 34 -10.09 -37.08 -10.65
CA PRO A 34 -9.74 -36.09 -9.65
C PRO A 34 -10.25 -34.74 -10.16
N GLU A 35 -11.00 -34.05 -9.32
CA GLU A 35 -11.44 -32.67 -9.53
C GLU A 35 -10.22 -31.75 -9.68
N GLY A 36 -9.70 -31.65 -10.90
CA GLY A 36 -8.65 -30.74 -11.29
C GLY A 36 -9.25 -29.36 -11.48
N GLY A 37 -9.42 -28.63 -10.38
CA GLY A 37 -9.80 -27.22 -10.41
C GLY A 37 -8.96 -26.48 -11.44
N ARG A 38 -9.63 -25.81 -12.38
CA ARG A 38 -8.99 -24.88 -13.31
C ARG A 38 -8.37 -23.76 -12.49
N GLY A 39 -7.14 -23.97 -12.06
CA GLY A 39 -6.27 -22.92 -11.55
C GLY A 39 -6.16 -21.91 -12.66
N LYS A 40 -6.91 -20.81 -12.54
CA LYS A 40 -6.61 -19.58 -13.26
C LYS A 40 -5.20 -19.22 -12.82
N ALA A 41 -4.19 -19.65 -13.58
CA ALA A 41 -2.85 -19.12 -13.47
C ALA A 41 -3.03 -17.62 -13.66
N ALA A 42 -2.99 -16.87 -12.55
CA ALA A 42 -3.02 -15.43 -12.61
C ALA A 42 -1.95 -15.03 -13.62
N PRO A 43 -2.26 -14.15 -14.60
CA PRO A 43 -1.25 -13.75 -15.56
C PRO A 43 -0.05 -13.26 -14.76
N LEU A 44 1.10 -13.89 -14.94
CA LEU A 44 2.37 -13.44 -14.39
C LEU A 44 2.51 -12.00 -14.89
N GLN A 45 2.19 -11.05 -14.02
CA GLN A 45 2.11 -9.64 -14.42
C GLN A 45 3.52 -9.25 -14.87
N ALA A 46 3.71 -9.12 -16.18
CA ALA A 46 4.90 -8.50 -16.74
C ALA A 46 4.87 -7.04 -16.30
N ARG A 47 5.47 -6.77 -15.13
CA ARG A 47 5.59 -5.41 -14.61
C ARG A 47 6.67 -4.72 -15.43
N GLY A 48 6.24 -3.90 -16.39
CA GLY A 48 7.12 -3.01 -17.12
C GLY A 48 7.74 -1.96 -16.20
N MET A 49 8.91 -1.46 -16.59
CA MET A 49 9.59 -0.34 -15.92
C MET A 49 8.68 0.90 -15.88
N VAL A 50 8.66 1.59 -14.74
CA VAL A 50 7.84 2.79 -14.53
C VAL A 50 8.72 4.02 -14.39
N ASP A 51 8.75 4.85 -15.43
CA ASP A 51 9.61 6.05 -15.51
C ASP A 51 8.92 7.33 -15.02
N ARG A 52 7.59 7.30 -14.95
CA ARG A 52 6.78 8.44 -14.54
C ARG A 52 5.78 8.01 -13.50
N PHE A 53 5.83 8.67 -12.35
CA PHE A 53 4.98 8.36 -11.22
C PHE A 53 4.42 9.64 -10.60
N ARG A 54 3.12 9.66 -10.35
CA ARG A 54 2.47 10.72 -9.57
C ARG A 54 2.23 10.20 -8.16
N LEU A 55 2.82 10.91 -7.19
CA LEU A 55 2.70 10.63 -5.77
C LEU A 55 1.88 11.72 -5.09
N LEU A 56 0.95 11.31 -4.23
CA LEU A 56 0.31 12.18 -3.26
C LEU A 56 0.92 11.90 -1.88
N ALA A 57 1.79 12.81 -1.45
CA ALA A 57 2.43 12.77 -0.15
C ALA A 57 1.73 13.75 0.81
N ARG A 58 1.40 13.28 2.02
CA ARG A 58 0.89 14.15 3.10
C ARG A 58 1.69 13.87 4.36
N GLY A 59 2.20 14.93 4.97
CA GLY A 59 2.81 14.88 6.31
C GLY A 59 1.82 14.37 7.36
N GLY A 60 2.34 13.90 8.48
CA GLY A 60 1.53 13.57 9.64
C GLY A 60 0.88 14.83 10.18
N ASP A 61 -0.38 14.73 10.60
CA ASP A 61 -1.01 15.84 11.31
C ASP A 61 -0.36 16.00 12.70
N GLY A 62 -0.39 17.23 13.23
CA GLY A 62 0.01 17.49 14.61
C GLY A 62 -0.93 16.82 15.62
N GLY A 63 -0.38 16.54 16.80
CA GLY A 63 -1.16 16.19 17.98
C GLY A 63 -1.93 17.41 18.50
N ASN A 64 -3.06 17.15 19.16
CA ASN A 64 -3.81 18.22 19.81
C ASN A 64 -3.18 18.54 21.18
N GLY A 65 -3.17 19.80 21.57
CA GLY A 65 -2.88 20.18 22.96
C GLY A 65 -3.97 19.70 23.91
N CYS A 66 -3.61 19.49 25.18
CA CYS A 66 -4.55 19.13 26.23
C CYS A 66 -4.84 20.35 27.10
N ILE A 67 -6.11 20.63 27.37
CA ILE A 67 -6.52 21.61 28.39
C ILE A 67 -6.84 20.83 29.67
N SER A 68 -5.92 20.88 30.64
CA SER A 68 -6.14 20.27 31.95
C SER A 68 -5.73 21.22 33.08
N GLN A 69 -6.34 20.98 34.24
CA GLN A 69 -6.05 21.70 35.47
C GLN A 69 -5.69 20.71 36.57
N ARG A 70 -4.57 20.97 37.24
CA ARG A 70 -4.11 20.17 38.38
C ARG A 70 -4.98 20.49 39.59
N ARG A 71 -5.68 19.47 40.09
CA ARG A 71 -6.41 19.54 41.36
C ARG A 71 -5.53 18.99 42.47
N SER A 72 -5.11 19.86 43.38
CA SER A 72 -4.37 19.50 44.60
C SER A 72 -5.25 19.83 45.80
N ARG A 73 -5.08 19.13 46.92
CA ARG A 73 -5.82 19.41 48.15
C ARG A 73 -5.52 20.81 48.71
N SER A 74 -4.36 21.38 48.37
CA SER A 74 -3.87 22.65 48.88
C SER A 74 -4.26 23.85 48.03
N ASP A 75 -4.53 23.66 46.74
CA ASP A 75 -4.88 24.74 45.81
C ASP A 75 -6.41 24.81 45.62
N ARG A 76 -7.03 25.91 46.06
CA ARG A 76 -8.46 26.18 45.81
C ARG A 76 -8.77 26.51 44.35
N GLN A 77 -7.80 27.03 43.61
CA GLN A 77 -7.89 27.34 42.18
C GLN A 77 -6.90 26.42 41.44
N GLY A 78 -7.43 25.57 40.55
CA GLY A 78 -6.64 24.61 39.80
C GLY A 78 -5.65 25.31 38.87
N ARG A 79 -4.37 24.92 38.91
CA ARG A 79 -3.35 25.46 38.00
C ARG A 79 -3.46 24.77 36.64
N PRO A 80 -3.35 25.49 35.51
CA PRO A 80 -3.29 24.86 34.19
C PRO A 80 -2.06 23.95 34.11
N ASP A 81 -2.30 22.67 33.82
CA ASP A 81 -1.27 21.64 33.67
C ASP A 81 -1.43 20.88 32.34
N GLY A 82 -2.10 21.51 31.38
CA GLY A 82 -2.16 21.05 30.00
C GLY A 82 -0.79 20.97 29.33
N GLY A 83 -0.56 19.90 28.58
CA GLY A 83 0.62 19.72 27.73
C GLY A 83 0.33 19.97 26.26
N ASP A 84 1.38 20.30 25.50
CA ASP A 84 1.31 20.58 24.06
C ASP A 84 1.20 19.30 23.22
N GLY A 85 0.60 19.43 22.04
CA GLY A 85 0.55 18.33 21.07
C GLY A 85 1.89 18.09 20.38
N GLY A 86 2.19 16.82 20.10
CA GLY A 86 3.42 16.42 19.41
C GLY A 86 3.39 16.75 17.92
N THR A 87 4.57 16.95 17.31
CA THR A 87 4.68 17.19 15.87
C THR A 87 4.34 15.93 15.06
N GLY A 88 3.68 16.11 13.91
CA GLY A 88 3.45 15.02 12.97
C GLY A 88 4.72 14.56 12.25
N GLY A 89 4.72 13.33 11.75
CA GLY A 89 5.87 12.78 11.04
C GLY A 89 6.04 13.37 9.63
N ASN A 90 7.27 13.38 9.15
CA ASN A 90 7.60 13.84 7.80
C ASN A 90 7.47 12.71 6.76
N VAL A 91 7.18 13.06 5.52
CA VAL A 91 7.32 12.14 4.38
C VAL A 91 8.62 12.46 3.66
N ILE A 92 9.55 11.52 3.64
CA ILE A 92 10.89 11.71 3.08
C ILE A 92 11.05 10.76 1.89
N LEU A 93 11.37 11.33 0.73
CA LEU A 93 11.77 10.57 -0.44
C LEU A 93 13.29 10.53 -0.50
N GLU A 94 13.83 9.33 -0.31
CA GLU A 94 15.27 9.10 -0.38
C GLU A 94 15.61 8.39 -1.69
N CYS A 95 16.55 8.95 -2.43
CA CYS A 95 17.05 8.34 -3.66
C CYS A 95 18.18 7.36 -3.33
N SER A 96 18.05 6.11 -3.79
CA SER A 96 19.09 5.08 -3.66
C SER A 96 19.47 4.55 -5.03
N ARG A 97 20.76 4.28 -5.23
CA ARG A 97 21.29 3.67 -6.47
C ARG A 97 20.79 2.25 -6.73
N SER A 98 20.26 1.58 -5.71
CA SER A 98 19.73 0.22 -5.82
C SER A 98 18.31 0.16 -6.39
N VAL A 99 17.62 1.31 -6.48
CA VAL A 99 16.26 1.40 -7.02
C VAL A 99 16.35 2.05 -8.39
N TRP A 100 15.89 1.32 -9.41
CA TRP A 100 16.00 1.68 -10.82
C TRP A 100 14.69 2.21 -11.41
N ASP A 101 13.55 1.88 -10.78
CA ASP A 101 12.22 2.27 -11.23
C ASP A 101 11.31 2.71 -10.07
N PHE A 102 10.19 3.37 -10.40
CA PHE A 102 9.22 3.84 -9.40
C PHE A 102 8.17 2.78 -9.01
N SER A 103 8.35 1.52 -9.42
CA SER A 103 7.34 0.46 -9.24
C SER A 103 7.08 0.09 -7.77
N ASN A 104 8.00 0.43 -6.88
CA ASN A 104 7.93 0.18 -5.44
C ASN A 104 7.32 1.33 -4.63
N LEU A 105 6.93 2.44 -5.28
CA LEU A 105 6.30 3.58 -4.60
C LEU A 105 4.79 3.38 -4.51
N GLN A 106 4.22 3.74 -3.36
CA GLN A 106 2.77 3.79 -3.16
C GLN A 106 2.22 5.15 -3.60
N HIS A 107 1.12 5.18 -4.36
CA HIS A 107 0.52 6.44 -4.85
C HIS A 107 0.07 7.38 -3.73
N HIS A 108 -0.32 6.82 -2.58
CA HIS A 108 -0.74 7.58 -1.41
C HIS A 108 0.20 7.29 -0.26
N THR A 109 1.03 8.28 0.08
CA THR A 109 1.96 8.16 1.20
C THR A 109 1.58 9.18 2.25
N LYS A 110 1.11 8.70 3.40
CA LYS A 110 0.81 9.52 4.59
C LYS A 110 1.78 9.16 5.70
N ALA A 111 2.40 10.17 6.31
CA ALA A 111 3.19 9.99 7.53
C ALA A 111 2.28 9.89 8.77
N VAL A 112 2.86 9.43 9.88
CA VAL A 112 2.10 9.14 11.10
C VAL A 112 1.81 10.42 11.87
N ARG A 113 0.62 10.50 12.47
CA ARG A 113 0.19 11.64 13.30
C ARG A 113 1.06 11.73 14.58
N GLY A 114 1.29 12.95 15.05
CA GLY A 114 1.84 13.20 16.39
C GLY A 114 0.90 12.77 17.51
N GLY A 115 1.45 12.40 18.66
CA GLY A 115 0.69 12.11 19.87
C GLY A 115 0.06 13.38 20.44
N ASN A 116 -1.08 13.24 21.12
CA ASN A 116 -1.71 14.36 21.81
C ASN A 116 -0.93 14.74 23.08
N GLY A 117 -1.06 15.99 23.50
CA GLY A 117 -0.61 16.44 24.81
C GLY A 117 -1.39 15.73 25.91
N LEU A 118 -0.75 15.61 27.08
CA LEU A 118 -1.32 14.98 28.27
C LEU A 118 -1.27 15.96 29.45
N SER A 119 -2.03 15.67 30.51
CA SER A 119 -1.96 16.42 31.76
C SER A 119 -0.58 16.33 32.41
N LYS A 120 -0.32 17.17 33.40
CA LYS A 120 0.99 17.33 34.05
C LYS A 120 2.06 17.90 33.10
N LYS A 121 1.68 18.77 32.17
CA LYS A 121 2.56 19.44 31.20
C LYS A 121 3.35 18.48 30.31
N GLN A 122 2.74 17.34 29.99
CA GLN A 122 3.39 16.31 29.17
C GLN A 122 3.15 16.59 27.69
N ILE A 123 4.23 16.78 26.95
CA ILE A 123 4.20 17.01 25.51
C ILE A 123 3.91 15.70 24.79
N GLY A 124 3.08 15.77 23.75
CA GLY A 124 2.76 14.63 22.90
C GLY A 124 3.96 14.10 22.12
N THR A 125 3.95 12.82 21.79
CA THR A 125 5.04 12.16 21.05
C THR A 125 5.15 12.68 19.62
N ARG A 126 6.38 12.73 19.10
CA ARG A 126 6.60 13.00 17.68
C ARG A 126 6.13 11.81 16.84
N GLY A 127 5.35 12.08 15.80
CA GLY A 127 4.95 11.07 14.82
C GLY A 127 6.18 10.54 14.08
N PRO A 128 6.35 9.21 13.93
CA PRO A 128 7.48 8.66 13.20
C PRO A 128 7.49 9.10 11.74
N ASP A 129 8.68 9.45 11.27
CA ASP A 129 8.90 9.85 9.88
C ASP A 129 8.69 8.64 8.97
N LYS A 130 8.01 8.85 7.84
CA LYS A 130 7.82 7.83 6.81
C LYS A 130 8.90 8.01 5.76
N GLY A 131 10.06 7.42 6.02
CA GLY A 131 11.19 7.33 5.11
C GLY A 131 11.54 5.86 4.89
N ARG A 132 11.41 5.42 3.62
CA ARG A 132 11.83 4.13 3.06
C ARG A 132 10.89 2.91 3.27
N PRO A 133 10.54 2.18 2.19
CA PRO A 133 9.84 0.90 2.28
C PRO A 133 10.65 -0.29 2.80
N SER A 134 11.95 -0.17 3.13
CA SER A 134 12.76 -1.38 3.40
C SER A 134 13.99 -1.22 4.28
N THR A 135 14.15 -0.15 5.06
CA THR A 135 15.33 -0.08 5.92
C THR A 135 14.97 0.57 7.24
N SER A 136 14.91 -0.29 8.26
CA SER A 136 14.94 0.10 9.65
C SER A 136 16.09 1.07 9.86
N TRP A 137 15.76 2.28 10.27
CA TRP A 137 16.72 3.22 10.82
C TRP A 137 17.28 2.62 12.11
N HIS A 138 18.43 1.93 12.04
CA HIS A 138 19.27 1.77 13.21
C HIS A 138 19.85 3.14 13.54
N SER A 139 19.37 3.69 14.64
CA SER A 139 19.92 4.90 15.24
C SER A 139 21.22 4.50 15.93
N ASP A 140 22.29 4.36 15.15
CA ASP A 140 23.65 4.27 15.69
C ASP A 140 24.08 5.67 16.12
N SER A 141 23.56 6.12 17.26
CA SER A 141 24.13 7.23 18.00
C SER A 141 25.32 6.72 18.81
N SER A 142 26.40 6.37 18.11
CA SER A 142 27.74 6.30 18.70
C SER A 142 28.38 7.67 18.53
N SER A 143 28.25 8.52 19.55
CA SER A 143 29.07 9.73 19.64
C SER A 143 30.47 9.34 20.18
N PRO A 144 31.56 9.94 19.67
CA PRO A 144 32.91 9.72 20.20
C PRO A 144 33.11 10.33 21.59
#